data_AF-A0A918XUK7-F1
#
_entry.id   AF-A0A918XUK7-F1
#
_cell.length_a   1.000
_cell.length_b   1.000
_cell.length_c   1.000
_cell.angle_alpha   90.00
_cell.angle_beta   90.00
_cell.angle_gamma   90.00
#
_symmetry.space_group_name_H-M   'P 1'
#
loop_
_entity.id
_entity.type
_entity.pdbx_description
1 polymer ?
#
loop_
_entity_poly.entity_id
_entity_poly.type
_entity_poly.pdbx_seq_one_letter_code
_entity_poly.pdbx_strand_id
1 'polypeptide(L)'
;MRRILLTADAPELTVETVDEATPASLAEVAARYHVVIPADHMAEPPLLADGVRAAFLCTDLDAFDRLRRLALPGDLLFKPSPVARLDLLRRSRRTLVAARAIPVGTVLTEADLAEVIGGTGIGAEHGPDLVGRRAMYAMAEGVAVDFGMISEDPVGVPPVAGADGGDS
;
A
#
# COMPACT_ATOMS: atom_id res chain seq x y z
N MET A 1 12.08 -23.08 -7.60
CA MET A 1 11.15 -22.51 -6.63
C MET A 1 10.23 -21.55 -7.36
N ARG A 2 8.92 -21.79 -7.31
CA ARG A 2 7.89 -20.80 -7.65
C ARG A 2 7.49 -20.01 -6.41
N ARG A 3 7.13 -18.74 -6.59
CA ARG A 3 6.63 -17.81 -5.58
C ARG A 3 5.16 -17.59 -5.85
N ILE A 4 4.31 -18.03 -4.94
CA ILE A 4 2.86 -18.07 -5.12
C ILE A 4 2.22 -17.16 -4.08
N LEU A 5 1.52 -16.13 -4.55
CA LEU A 5 0.68 -15.28 -3.71
C LEU A 5 -0.71 -15.89 -3.56
N LEU A 6 -1.16 -16.07 -2.33
CA LEU A 6 -2.50 -16.54 -2.00
C LEU A 6 -3.42 -15.34 -1.78
N THR A 7 -4.33 -15.09 -2.72
CA THR A 7 -5.22 -13.91 -2.75
C THR A 7 -6.68 -14.23 -2.45
N ALA A 8 -6.98 -15.42 -1.93
CA ALA A 8 -8.35 -15.89 -1.66
C ALA A 8 -9.22 -14.86 -0.93
N ASP A 9 -8.63 -14.12 0.03
CA ASP A 9 -9.33 -13.11 0.84
C ASP A 9 -9.03 -11.66 0.40
N ALA A 10 -8.23 -11.46 -0.67
CA ALA A 10 -7.74 -10.15 -1.14
C ALA A 10 -7.37 -10.19 -2.64
N PRO A 11 -8.34 -10.30 -3.57
CA PRO A 11 -8.06 -10.47 -5.00
C PRO A 11 -7.28 -9.31 -5.64
N GLU A 12 -7.42 -8.10 -5.10
CA GLU A 12 -6.74 -6.88 -5.55
C GLU A 12 -5.26 -6.82 -5.19
N LEU A 13 -4.80 -7.74 -4.34
CA LEU A 13 -3.45 -7.72 -3.81
C LEU A 13 -2.46 -8.25 -4.86
N THR A 14 -1.40 -7.48 -5.10
CA THR A 14 -0.36 -7.82 -6.06
C THR A 14 1.02 -7.66 -5.43
N VAL A 15 1.97 -8.48 -5.90
CA VAL A 15 3.37 -8.42 -5.49
C VAL A 15 4.20 -8.70 -6.75
N GLU A 16 4.96 -7.71 -7.24
CA GLU A 16 5.69 -7.82 -8.53
C GLU A 16 6.63 -9.01 -8.62
N THR A 17 7.12 -9.50 -7.47
CA THR A 17 8.13 -10.55 -7.42
C THR A 17 7.58 -11.97 -7.37
N VAL A 18 6.25 -12.15 -7.46
CA VAL A 18 5.61 -13.48 -7.45
C VAL A 18 5.50 -14.05 -8.86
N ASP A 19 5.63 -15.37 -8.97
CA ASP A 19 5.49 -16.09 -10.24
C ASP A 19 4.02 -16.43 -10.54
N GLU A 20 3.17 -16.54 -9.50
CA GLU A 20 1.74 -16.84 -9.59
C GLU A 20 0.97 -16.09 -8.49
N ALA A 21 -0.24 -15.60 -8.79
CA ALA A 21 -1.22 -15.16 -7.81
C ALA A 21 -2.51 -15.97 -8.00
N THR A 22 -3.08 -16.50 -6.91
CA THR A 22 -4.22 -17.41 -6.98
C THR A 22 -5.28 -17.13 -5.92
N PRO A 23 -6.58 -17.13 -6.29
CA PRO A 23 -7.68 -17.03 -5.34
C PRO A 23 -8.00 -18.36 -4.65
N ALA A 24 -7.32 -19.45 -5.02
CA ALA A 24 -7.51 -20.76 -4.39
C ALA A 24 -7.16 -20.70 -2.90
N SER A 25 -7.88 -21.47 -2.09
CA SER A 25 -7.64 -21.53 -0.66
C SER A 25 -6.26 -22.15 -0.36
N LEU A 26 -5.69 -21.83 0.81
CA LEU A 26 -4.44 -22.45 1.25
C LEU A 26 -4.55 -23.99 1.27
N ALA A 27 -5.70 -24.55 1.62
CA ALA A 27 -5.91 -26.00 1.67
C ALA A 27 -5.78 -26.64 0.28
N GLU A 28 -6.40 -26.04 -0.74
CA GLU A 28 -6.33 -26.51 -2.13
C GLU A 28 -4.91 -26.42 -2.70
N VAL A 29 -4.21 -25.32 -2.41
CA VAL A 29 -2.82 -25.15 -2.84
C VAL A 29 -1.89 -26.11 -2.08
N ALA A 30 -2.10 -26.30 -0.78
CA ALA A 30 -1.32 -27.20 0.06
C ALA A 30 -1.42 -28.66 -0.41
N ALA A 31 -2.57 -29.08 -0.97
CA ALA A 31 -2.77 -30.43 -1.50
C ALA A 31 -1.82 -30.81 -2.66
N ARG A 32 -1.14 -29.83 -3.28
CA ARG A 32 -0.12 -30.07 -4.33
C ARG A 32 1.20 -30.61 -3.76
N TYR A 33 1.42 -30.43 -2.46
CA TYR A 33 2.69 -30.70 -1.78
C TYR A 33 2.56 -31.87 -0.82
N HIS A 34 3.67 -32.56 -0.57
CA HIS A 34 3.75 -33.57 0.49
C HIS A 34 3.83 -32.91 1.87
N VAL A 35 4.43 -31.72 1.95
CA VAL A 35 4.58 -30.96 3.19
C VAL A 35 4.53 -29.46 2.93
N VAL A 36 3.90 -28.72 3.85
CA VAL A 36 3.94 -27.25 3.90
C VAL A 36 4.59 -26.84 5.23
N ILE A 37 5.68 -26.08 5.15
CA ILE A 37 6.54 -25.73 6.27
C ILE A 37 6.34 -24.25 6.62
N PRO A 38 5.89 -23.89 7.84
CA PRO A 38 5.88 -22.50 8.29
C PRO A 38 7.29 -21.91 8.30
N ALA A 39 7.48 -20.75 7.69
CA ALA A 39 8.80 -20.22 7.36
C ALA A 39 9.04 -18.77 7.80
N ASP A 40 8.09 -18.13 8.51
CA ASP A 40 8.20 -16.73 8.94
C ASP A 40 9.49 -16.40 9.72
N HIS A 41 9.99 -17.37 10.49
CA HIS A 41 11.21 -17.23 11.29
C HIS A 41 12.36 -18.15 10.82
N MET A 42 12.25 -18.72 9.63
CA MET A 42 13.29 -19.62 9.11
C MET A 42 14.55 -18.82 8.78
N ALA A 43 15.67 -19.23 9.39
CA ALA A 43 16.99 -18.64 9.17
C ALA A 43 17.73 -19.34 8.01
N GLU A 44 17.64 -20.67 7.94
CA GLU A 44 18.32 -21.50 6.94
C GLU A 44 17.33 -22.49 6.29
N PRO A 45 17.49 -22.81 4.99
CA PRO A 45 16.64 -23.80 4.34
C PRO A 45 16.87 -25.20 4.93
N PRO A 46 15.80 -25.97 5.20
CA PRO A 46 15.94 -27.34 5.68
C PRO A 46 16.45 -28.26 4.56
N LEU A 47 17.07 -29.36 4.94
CA LEU A 47 17.38 -30.46 4.03
C LEU A 47 16.12 -31.31 3.83
N LEU A 48 15.81 -31.60 2.58
CA LEU A 48 14.68 -32.46 2.20
C LEU A 48 15.21 -33.74 1.56
N ALA A 49 14.54 -34.85 1.83
CA ALA A 49 14.81 -36.10 1.12
C ALA A 49 14.39 -35.99 -0.35
N ASP A 50 15.04 -36.78 -1.21
CA ASP A 50 14.73 -36.81 -2.64
C ASP A 50 13.26 -37.16 -2.90
N GLY A 51 12.65 -36.47 -3.86
CA GLY A 51 11.25 -36.68 -4.25
C GLY A 51 10.20 -36.02 -3.34
N VAL A 52 10.60 -35.38 -2.24
CA VAL A 52 9.68 -34.61 -1.40
C VAL A 52 9.30 -33.29 -2.09
N ARG A 53 8.01 -33.13 -2.44
CA ARG A 53 7.44 -31.84 -2.85
C ARG A 53 7.12 -31.01 -1.61
N ALA A 54 7.97 -30.05 -1.27
CA ALA A 54 7.73 -29.13 -0.16
C ALA A 54 7.29 -27.74 -0.64
N ALA A 55 6.52 -27.07 0.20
CA ALA A 55 6.31 -25.63 0.11
C ALA A 55 6.61 -24.94 1.44
N PHE A 56 7.07 -23.70 1.36
CA PHE A 56 7.40 -22.86 2.51
C PHE A 56 6.35 -21.77 2.62
N LEU A 57 5.59 -21.78 3.72
CA LEU A 57 4.53 -20.82 3.96
C LEU A 57 5.05 -19.68 4.82
N CYS A 58 4.97 -18.45 4.30
CA CYS A 58 5.17 -17.24 5.10
C CYS A 58 3.94 -16.34 5.01
N THR A 59 3.82 -15.48 6.00
CA THR A 59 2.72 -14.53 6.16
C THR A 59 3.19 -13.09 6.29
N ASP A 60 4.45 -12.87 6.67
CA ASP A 60 5.03 -11.53 6.76
C ASP A 60 5.79 -11.13 5.49
N LEU A 61 5.77 -9.82 5.17
CA LEU A 61 6.49 -9.28 4.02
C LEU A 61 8.00 -9.44 4.17
N ASP A 62 8.55 -9.18 5.34
CA ASP A 62 9.99 -9.30 5.59
C ASP A 62 10.45 -10.75 5.47
N ALA A 63 9.63 -11.70 5.91
CA ALA A 63 9.88 -13.11 5.72
C ALA A 63 9.83 -13.48 4.24
N PHE A 64 8.81 -13.05 3.51
CA PHE A 64 8.71 -13.27 2.07
C PHE A 64 9.93 -12.71 1.32
N ASP A 65 10.32 -11.47 1.62
CA ASP A 65 11.47 -10.80 1.02
C ASP A 65 12.80 -11.48 1.35
N ARG A 66 12.95 -12.02 2.57
CA ARG A 66 14.12 -12.80 2.97
C ARG A 66 14.14 -14.16 2.26
N LEU A 67 13.05 -14.90 2.33
CA LEU A 67 12.94 -16.27 1.81
C LEU A 67 13.08 -16.33 0.29
N ARG A 68 12.55 -15.34 -0.44
CA ARG A 68 12.74 -15.29 -1.91
C ARG A 68 14.20 -15.12 -2.34
N ARG A 69 15.07 -14.62 -1.46
CA ARG A 69 16.51 -14.49 -1.70
C ARG A 69 17.28 -15.76 -1.35
N LEU A 70 16.66 -16.70 -0.65
CA LEU A 70 17.26 -17.99 -0.33
C LEU A 70 16.98 -19.00 -1.45
N ALA A 71 17.93 -19.90 -1.67
CA ALA A 71 17.75 -21.06 -2.55
C ALA A 71 16.94 -22.14 -1.81
N LEU A 72 15.63 -21.95 -1.66
CA LEU A 72 14.77 -22.92 -1.00
C LEU A 72 14.61 -24.19 -1.87
N PRO A 73 14.64 -25.39 -1.28
CA PRO A 73 14.46 -26.67 -1.98
C PRO A 73 12.97 -26.98 -2.27
N GLY A 74 12.13 -25.96 -2.46
CA GLY A 74 10.69 -26.10 -2.65
C GLY A 74 10.06 -24.83 -3.22
N ASP A 75 8.73 -24.74 -3.22
CA ASP A 75 7.98 -23.54 -3.62
C ASP A 75 7.75 -22.61 -2.40
N LEU A 76 7.64 -21.31 -2.62
CA LEU A 76 7.34 -20.30 -1.59
C LEU A 76 5.88 -19.89 -1.70
N LEU A 77 5.08 -20.18 -0.67
CA LEU A 77 3.69 -19.73 -0.54
C LEU A 77 3.67 -18.50 0.35
N PHE A 78 3.11 -17.41 -0.17
CA PHE A 78 2.88 -16.21 0.60
C PHE A 78 1.39 -16.05 0.86
N LYS A 79 1.00 -16.16 2.13
CA LYS A 79 -0.35 -15.85 2.61
C LYS A 79 -0.27 -14.60 3.49
N PRO A 80 -0.39 -13.39 2.91
CA PRO A 80 -0.15 -12.16 3.64
C PRO A 80 -1.01 -12.07 4.91
N SER A 81 -0.37 -11.78 6.05
CA SER A 81 -1.05 -11.42 7.29
C SER A 81 -1.87 -10.13 7.09
N PRO A 82 -2.85 -9.80 7.95
CA PRO A 82 -3.59 -8.54 7.84
C PRO A 82 -2.69 -7.29 7.80
N VAL A 83 -1.57 -7.31 8.53
CA VAL A 83 -0.57 -6.24 8.52
C VAL A 83 0.17 -6.20 7.17
N ALA A 84 0.68 -7.34 6.71
CA ALA A 84 1.32 -7.45 5.40
C ALA A 84 0.39 -7.02 4.25
N ARG A 85 -0.91 -7.32 4.34
CA ARG A 85 -1.93 -6.87 3.38
C ARG A 85 -2.02 -5.34 3.37
N LEU A 86 -2.15 -4.73 4.54
CA LEU A 86 -2.23 -3.28 4.66
C LEU A 86 -0.98 -2.61 4.07
N ASP A 87 0.20 -3.15 4.35
CA ASP A 87 1.45 -2.62 3.82
C ASP A 87 1.53 -2.73 2.30
N LEU A 88 1.09 -3.85 1.71
CA LEU A 88 1.04 -4.01 0.26
C LEU A 88 0.04 -3.05 -0.39
N LEU A 89 -1.15 -2.90 0.20
CA LEU A 89 -2.15 -1.95 -0.27
C LEU A 89 -1.63 -0.51 -0.19
N ARG A 90 -0.87 -0.17 0.86
CA ARG A 90 -0.22 1.14 0.98
C ARG A 90 0.85 1.36 -0.08
N ARG A 91 1.65 0.33 -0.40
CA ARG A 91 2.69 0.39 -1.44
C ARG A 91 2.10 0.56 -2.85
N SER A 92 0.92 0.00 -3.12
CA SER A 92 0.26 0.14 -4.43
C SER A 92 -0.64 1.37 -4.53
N ARG A 93 -0.95 2.05 -3.42
CA ARG A 93 -1.82 3.21 -3.40
C ARG A 93 -1.20 4.36 -4.19
N ARG A 94 -1.97 4.93 -5.12
CA ARG A 94 -1.67 6.21 -5.76
C ARG A 94 -1.96 7.34 -4.79
N THR A 95 -0.98 8.21 -4.56
CA THR A 95 -1.07 9.31 -3.61
C THR A 95 -0.63 10.61 -4.24
N LEU A 96 -1.13 11.73 -3.71
CA LEU A 96 -0.89 13.05 -4.24
C LEU A 96 0.41 13.66 -3.71
N VAL A 97 1.16 14.27 -4.61
CA VAL A 97 2.32 15.12 -4.33
C VAL A 97 2.14 16.46 -5.04
N ALA A 98 2.84 17.49 -4.60
CA ALA A 98 2.87 18.76 -5.32
C ALA A 98 3.60 18.58 -6.66
N ALA A 99 2.94 18.87 -7.79
CA ALA A 99 3.52 18.77 -9.12
C ALA A 99 4.62 19.82 -9.40
N ARG A 100 4.63 20.88 -8.59
CA ARG A 100 5.55 22.02 -8.64
C ARG A 100 5.63 22.67 -7.26
N ALA A 101 6.49 23.67 -7.09
CA ALA A 101 6.45 24.49 -5.89
C ALA A 101 5.13 25.28 -5.79
N ILE A 102 4.44 25.17 -4.65
CA ILE A 102 3.15 25.81 -4.36
C ILE A 102 3.34 26.79 -3.19
N PRO A 103 3.25 28.10 -3.43
CA PRO A 103 3.29 29.08 -2.35
C PRO A 103 2.10 28.97 -1.39
N VAL A 104 2.30 29.39 -0.14
CA VAL A 104 1.20 29.54 0.83
C VAL A 104 0.11 30.46 0.28
N GLY A 105 -1.15 30.12 0.54
CA GLY A 105 -2.30 30.88 0.08
C GLY A 105 -2.72 30.61 -1.36
N THR A 106 -1.99 29.78 -2.11
CA THR A 106 -2.36 29.40 -3.49
C THR A 106 -3.67 28.61 -3.49
N VAL A 107 -4.56 28.93 -4.42
CA VAL A 107 -5.75 28.11 -4.70
C VAL A 107 -5.33 26.98 -5.62
N LEU A 108 -5.51 25.74 -5.17
CA LEU A 108 -5.05 24.56 -5.88
C LEU A 108 -5.85 24.33 -7.17
N THR A 109 -5.13 23.92 -8.20
CA THR A 109 -5.64 23.46 -9.48
C THR A 109 -5.15 22.04 -9.76
N GLU A 110 -5.71 21.36 -10.75
CA GLU A 110 -5.24 20.03 -11.16
C GLU A 110 -3.76 20.05 -11.54
N ALA A 111 -3.27 21.14 -12.14
CA ALA A 111 -1.86 21.28 -12.53
C ALA A 111 -0.88 21.40 -11.35
N ASP A 112 -1.40 21.61 -10.14
CA ASP A 112 -0.59 21.68 -8.91
C ASP A 112 -0.40 20.31 -8.27
N LEU A 113 -1.17 19.31 -8.69
CA LEU A 113 -1.19 17.97 -8.10
C LEU A 113 -0.62 16.97 -9.10
N ALA A 114 0.31 16.16 -8.63
CA ALA A 114 0.81 15.00 -9.34
C ALA A 114 0.59 13.75 -8.49
N GLU A 115 0.74 12.59 -9.12
CA GLU A 115 0.51 11.31 -8.47
C GLU A 115 1.80 10.49 -8.39
N VAL A 116 1.98 9.81 -7.27
CA VAL A 116 3.04 8.83 -7.05
C VAL A 116 2.47 7.56 -6.44
N ILE A 117 3.04 6.42 -6.79
CA ILE A 117 2.68 5.11 -6.23
C ILE A 117 3.46 4.88 -4.94
N GLY A 118 2.78 4.43 -3.88
CA GLY A 118 3.41 4.10 -2.60
C GLY A 118 3.85 5.29 -1.77
N GLY A 119 3.45 6.50 -2.16
CA GLY A 119 3.73 7.72 -1.41
C GLY A 119 2.93 7.84 -0.11
N THR A 120 3.32 8.81 0.72
CA THR A 120 2.70 9.05 2.02
C THR A 120 1.59 10.08 2.00
N GLY A 121 1.28 10.66 0.83
CA GLY A 121 0.25 11.68 0.68
C GLY A 121 -1.17 11.12 0.77
N ILE A 122 -2.14 12.02 0.66
CA ILE A 122 -3.56 11.69 0.47
C ILE A 122 -3.72 10.79 -0.76
N GLY A 123 -4.69 9.88 -0.74
CA GLY A 123 -5.05 9.07 -1.92
C GLY A 123 -5.42 9.93 -3.13
N ALA A 124 -4.98 9.53 -4.31
CA ALA A 124 -5.24 10.24 -5.57
C ALA A 124 -6.74 10.43 -5.88
N GLU A 125 -7.58 9.53 -5.37
CA GLU A 125 -9.04 9.61 -5.45
C GLU A 125 -9.63 10.89 -4.85
N HIS A 126 -8.93 11.53 -3.91
CA HIS A 126 -9.34 12.81 -3.32
C HIS A 126 -8.85 14.04 -4.10
N GLY A 127 -8.07 13.86 -5.17
CA GLY A 127 -7.56 14.96 -6.00
C GLY A 127 -8.64 15.97 -6.41
N PRO A 128 -9.80 15.53 -6.93
CA PRO A 128 -10.92 16.41 -7.26
C PRO A 128 -11.43 17.23 -6.08
N ASP A 129 -11.42 16.67 -4.87
CA ASP A 129 -11.89 17.36 -3.65
C ASP A 129 -10.94 18.49 -3.23
N LEU A 130 -9.66 18.41 -3.62
CA LEU A 130 -8.63 19.39 -3.25
C LEU A 130 -8.61 20.61 -4.18
N VAL A 131 -9.06 20.46 -5.41
CA VAL A 131 -9.11 21.56 -6.39
C VAL A 131 -10.04 22.67 -5.89
N GLY A 132 -9.58 23.92 -5.98
CA GLY A 132 -10.30 25.09 -5.46
C GLY A 132 -10.10 25.36 -3.97
N ARG A 133 -9.42 24.48 -3.23
CA ARG A 133 -9.01 24.74 -1.85
C ARG A 133 -7.70 25.51 -1.78
N ARG A 134 -7.41 26.11 -0.63
CA ARG A 134 -6.22 26.94 -0.43
C ARG A 134 -5.11 26.16 0.27
N ALA A 135 -3.88 26.30 -0.20
CA ALA A 135 -2.69 25.82 0.51
C ALA A 135 -2.48 26.65 1.78
N MET A 136 -2.48 26.01 2.94
CA MET A 136 -2.24 26.61 4.26
C MET A 136 -0.74 26.82 4.53
N TYR A 137 0.12 26.05 3.86
CA TYR A 137 1.58 26.14 3.95
C TYR A 137 2.20 26.11 2.55
N ALA A 138 3.43 26.60 2.44
CA ALA A 138 4.21 26.44 1.21
C ALA A 138 4.66 24.98 1.05
N MET A 139 4.53 24.45 -0.16
CA MET A 139 4.93 23.08 -0.51
C MET A 139 6.01 23.13 -1.60
N ALA A 140 7.08 22.38 -1.43
CA ALA A 140 8.05 22.17 -2.50
C ALA A 140 7.52 21.12 -3.49
N GLU A 141 8.04 21.14 -4.72
CA GLU A 141 7.76 20.11 -5.71
C GLU A 141 8.09 18.71 -5.18
N GLY A 142 7.22 17.74 -5.45
CA GLY A 142 7.35 16.35 -5.01
C GLY A 142 6.99 16.09 -3.55
N VAL A 143 6.67 17.12 -2.76
CA VAL A 143 6.24 16.93 -1.36
C VAL A 143 4.85 16.29 -1.33
N ALA A 144 4.68 15.29 -0.45
CA ALA A 144 3.40 14.65 -0.20
C ALA A 144 2.35 15.67 0.28
N VAL A 145 1.20 15.68 -0.39
CA VAL A 145 0.08 16.52 0.00
C VAL A 145 -0.67 15.82 1.14
N ASP A 146 -0.94 16.56 2.21
CA ASP A 146 -1.66 16.10 3.40
C ASP A 146 -2.86 17.02 3.71
N PHE A 147 -3.91 16.49 4.34
CA PHE A 147 -5.12 17.27 4.64
C PHE A 147 -4.83 18.44 5.56
N GLY A 148 -3.86 18.32 6.47
CA GLY A 148 -3.44 19.41 7.35
C GLY A 148 -2.75 20.56 6.60
N MET A 149 -2.37 20.37 5.34
CA MET A 149 -1.75 21.42 4.51
C MET A 149 -2.75 22.24 3.69
N ILE A 150 -4.02 21.81 3.64
CA ILE A 150 -5.05 22.36 2.76
C ILE A 150 -6.22 22.88 3.60
N SER A 151 -6.86 23.97 3.16
CA SER A 151 -8.04 24.51 3.84
C SER A 151 -9.21 23.52 3.84
N GLU A 152 -10.01 23.51 4.91
CA GLU A 152 -11.22 22.70 4.99
C GLU A 152 -12.31 23.18 4.03
N ASP A 153 -12.39 24.49 3.79
CA ASP A 153 -13.37 25.11 2.90
C ASP A 153 -12.76 25.41 1.51
N PRO A 154 -13.50 25.13 0.42
CA PRO A 154 -13.20 25.69 -0.89
C PRO A 154 -13.24 27.21 -0.86
N VAL A 155 -12.36 27.88 -1.61
CA VAL A 155 -12.37 29.33 -1.70
C VAL A 155 -13.60 29.78 -2.50
N GLY A 156 -14.71 29.97 -1.79
CA GLY A 156 -16.03 30.28 -2.35
C GLY A 156 -17.19 30.17 -1.36
N VAL A 157 -16.98 29.56 -0.18
CA VAL A 157 -17.95 29.62 0.92
C VAL A 157 -17.57 30.81 1.82
N PRO A 158 -18.38 31.88 1.90
CA PRO A 158 -18.14 32.92 2.88
C PRO A 158 -18.19 32.30 4.28
N PRO A 159 -17.39 32.78 5.26
CA PRO A 159 -17.50 32.31 6.63
C PRO A 159 -18.96 32.44 7.06
N VAL A 160 -19.53 31.37 7.61
CA VAL A 160 -20.84 31.46 8.27
C VAL A 160 -20.69 32.55 9.32
N ALA A 161 -21.33 33.69 9.09
CA ALA A 161 -21.28 34.81 10.00
C ALA A 161 -21.71 34.29 11.37
N GLY A 162 -20.74 34.19 12.29
CA GLY A 162 -21.01 33.97 13.69
C GLY A 162 -22.01 35.03 14.12
N ALA A 163 -23.15 34.56 14.61
CA ALA A 163 -24.27 35.39 15.01
C ALA A 163 -23.78 36.60 15.81
N ASP A 164 -24.12 37.79 15.32
CA ASP A 164 -24.17 39.00 16.12
C ASP A 164 -24.95 38.70 17.40
N GLY A 165 -24.23 38.72 18.51
CA GLY A 165 -24.78 38.70 19.86
C GLY A 165 -24.29 39.93 20.62
N GLY A 166 -24.58 41.10 20.07
CA GLY A 166 -24.60 42.33 20.86
C GLY A 166 -25.92 42.40 21.61
N ASP A 167 -25.87 42.40 22.94
CA ASP A 167 -26.63 43.40 23.69
C ASP A 167 -25.99 43.65 25.07
N SER A 168 -25.60 44.92 25.24
CA SER A 168 -25.75 45.81 26.40
C SER A 168 -25.92 45.21 27.80
#